data_AF-A0A3P6T752-F1
#
_entry.id   AF-A0A3P6T752-F1
#
_cell.length_a   1.000
_cell.length_b   1.000
_cell.length_c   1.000
_cell.angle_alpha   90.00
_cell.angle_beta   90.00
_cell.angle_gamma   90.00
#
_symmetry.space_group_name_H-M   'P 1'
#
loop_
_entity.id
_entity.type
_entity.pdbx_description
1 polymer ?
#
loop_
_entity_poly.entity_id
_entity_poly.type
_entity_poly.pdbx_seq_one_letter_code
_entity_poly.pdbx_strand_id
1 'polypeptide(L)'
;MEHITLIQNNDMPWWVRYQPVSYKLISRSGNEEEFKDMVDRCNKVGVRIIVDAVINHMTGVAQKKGVDTRDSSGGSFFDGTDGIESFPEVRRLGMRGVGPSKPFSTRCPFRRMRSRKENGRVASRRERASYFVECKTSV
;
A
#
# COMPACT_ATOMS: atom_id res chain seq x y z
N MET A 1 -0.68 3.64 -2.23
CA MET A 1 0.70 3.18 -1.99
C MET A 1 1.48 3.35 -3.27
N GLU A 2 2.69 3.85 -3.16
CA GLU A 2 3.60 4.04 -4.29
C GLU A 2 4.12 2.71 -4.81
N HIS A 3 4.10 2.56 -6.12
CA HIS A 3 4.48 1.34 -6.79
C HIS A 3 5.37 1.61 -8.00
N ILE A 4 6.02 0.57 -8.50
CA ILE A 4 6.82 0.67 -9.72
C ILE A 4 5.94 1.09 -10.90
N THR A 5 6.49 1.87 -11.83
CA THR A 5 5.89 2.13 -13.14
C THR A 5 6.78 1.52 -14.20
N LEU A 6 6.17 0.82 -15.14
CA LEU A 6 6.82 0.25 -16.31
C LEU A 6 5.77 0.13 -17.41
N ILE A 7 6.22 0.26 -18.65
CA ILE A 7 5.37 0.18 -19.83
C ILE A 7 5.75 -1.09 -20.59
N GLN A 8 4.79 -1.99 -20.74
CA GLN A 8 4.91 -3.20 -21.56
C GLN A 8 3.86 -3.13 -22.65
N ASN A 9 4.27 -3.29 -23.91
CA ASN A 9 3.36 -3.24 -25.06
C ASN A 9 2.45 -2.01 -25.08
N ASN A 10 3.01 -0.83 -24.74
CA ASN A 10 2.29 0.44 -24.65
C ASN A 10 1.18 0.50 -23.57
N ASP A 11 1.20 -0.40 -22.58
CA ASP A 11 0.30 -0.37 -21.43
C ASP A 11 1.05 -0.59 -20.11
N MET A 12 0.46 -0.12 -19.01
CA MET A 12 0.94 -0.37 -17.66
C MET A 12 0.19 -1.57 -17.07
N PRO A 13 0.88 -2.71 -16.87
CA PRO A 13 0.21 -3.91 -16.42
C PRO A 13 -0.38 -3.74 -15.02
N TRP A 14 -1.51 -4.37 -14.74
CA TRP A 14 -2.22 -4.22 -13.47
C TRP A 14 -1.39 -4.65 -12.24
N TRP A 15 -0.50 -5.63 -12.42
CA TRP A 15 0.28 -6.23 -11.35
C TRP A 15 1.34 -5.29 -10.76
N VAL A 16 1.63 -4.15 -11.40
CA VAL A 16 2.57 -3.15 -10.86
C VAL A 16 2.14 -2.66 -9.49
N ARG A 17 0.84 -2.62 -9.19
CA ARG A 17 0.30 -2.21 -7.88
C ARG A 17 0.78 -3.10 -6.73
N TYR A 18 1.19 -4.33 -7.03
CA TYR A 18 1.71 -5.31 -6.07
C TYR A 18 3.24 -5.32 -5.99
N GLN A 19 3.90 -4.30 -6.56
CA GLN A 19 5.34 -4.08 -6.47
C GLN A 19 5.58 -2.72 -5.78
N PRO A 20 5.49 -2.68 -4.44
CA PRO A 20 5.61 -1.43 -3.68
C PRO A 20 7.02 -0.85 -3.79
N VAL A 21 7.10 0.47 -3.88
CA VAL A 21 8.37 1.22 -3.78
C VAL A 21 8.47 1.94 -2.44
N SER A 22 7.36 2.55 -2.01
CA SER A 22 7.24 3.23 -0.72
C SER A 22 5.79 3.21 -0.24
N TYR A 23 5.57 3.63 1.01
CA TYR A 23 4.22 3.75 1.58
C TYR A 23 3.58 5.12 1.35
N LYS A 24 4.15 5.98 0.49
CA LYS A 24 3.50 7.23 0.08
C LYS A 24 2.17 6.94 -0.62
N LEU A 25 1.18 7.80 -0.41
CA LEU A 25 -0.15 7.67 -1.03
C LEU A 25 -0.19 8.34 -2.41
N ILE A 26 0.74 7.97 -3.29
CA ILE A 26 0.79 8.44 -4.67
C ILE A 26 0.86 7.21 -5.58
N SER A 27 -0.16 6.98 -6.39
CA SER A 27 -0.32 5.76 -7.18
C SER A 27 -0.96 6.04 -8.54
N ARG A 28 -1.09 5.01 -9.39
CA ARG A 28 -1.91 5.07 -10.61
C ARG A 28 -3.34 5.58 -10.37
N SER A 29 -3.88 5.40 -9.16
CA SER A 29 -5.26 5.80 -8.81
C SER A 29 -5.38 7.23 -8.28
N GLY A 30 -4.29 7.98 -8.17
CA GLY A 30 -4.29 9.33 -7.64
C GLY A 30 -3.34 9.54 -6.45
N ASN A 31 -3.45 10.73 -5.86
CA ASN A 31 -2.67 11.21 -4.73
C ASN A 31 -3.41 11.09 -3.39
N GLU A 32 -2.79 11.56 -2.30
CA GLU A 32 -3.33 11.47 -0.95
C GLU A 32 -4.61 12.28 -0.75
N GLU A 33 -4.70 13.46 -1.38
CA GLU A 33 -5.86 14.35 -1.29
C GLU A 33 -7.08 13.73 -1.99
N GLU A 34 -6.88 13.15 -3.18
CA GLU A 34 -7.91 12.44 -3.93
C GLU A 34 -8.39 11.18 -3.19
N PHE A 35 -7.46 10.44 -2.58
CA PHE A 35 -7.81 9.30 -1.74
C PHE A 35 -8.64 9.71 -0.53
N LYS A 36 -8.28 10.83 0.12
CA LYS A 36 -9.03 11.38 1.24
C LYS A 36 -10.44 11.84 0.84
N ASP A 37 -10.59 12.55 -0.28
CA ASP A 37 -11.91 12.93 -0.81
C ASP A 37 -12.80 11.71 -1.06
N MET A 38 -12.24 10.67 -1.69
CA MET A 38 -12.94 9.41 -1.91
C MET A 38 -13.43 8.78 -0.60
N VAL A 39 -12.56 8.68 0.41
CA VAL A 39 -12.91 8.14 1.73
C VAL A 39 -14.02 8.97 2.38
N ASP A 40 -13.92 10.30 2.35
CA ASP A 40 -14.91 11.19 2.95
C ASP A 40 -16.28 11.08 2.26
N ARG A 41 -16.30 10.99 0.92
CA ARG A 41 -17.54 10.80 0.15
C ARG A 41 -18.20 9.45 0.42
N CYS A 42 -17.42 8.37 0.47
CA CYS A 42 -17.94 7.03 0.77
C CYS A 42 -18.48 6.94 2.21
N ASN A 43 -17.75 7.50 3.18
CA ASN A 43 -18.19 7.50 4.58
C ASN A 43 -19.50 8.28 4.78
N LYS A 44 -19.71 9.40 4.06
CA LYS A 44 -20.96 10.18 4.11
C LYS A 44 -22.19 9.37 3.71
N VAL A 45 -22.04 8.37 2.84
CA VAL A 45 -23.13 7.48 2.40
C VAL A 45 -23.11 6.12 3.11
N GLY A 46 -22.32 5.98 4.19
CA GLY A 46 -22.25 4.75 4.99
C GLY A 46 -21.41 3.62 4.38
N VAL A 47 -20.67 3.87 3.30
CA VAL A 47 -19.79 2.88 2.66
C VAL A 47 -18.40 2.93 3.28
N ARG A 48 -17.95 1.81 3.85
CA ARG A 48 -16.61 1.68 4.45
C ARG A 48 -15.58 1.24 3.41
N ILE A 49 -14.36 1.75 3.55
CA ILE A 49 -13.24 1.46 2.66
C ILE A 49 -12.32 0.41 3.30
N ILE A 50 -11.94 -0.59 2.50
CA ILE A 50 -10.91 -1.59 2.83
C ILE A 50 -9.75 -1.39 1.86
N VAL A 51 -8.53 -1.33 2.38
CA VAL A 51 -7.32 -1.06 1.59
C VAL A 51 -6.50 -2.34 1.44
N ASP A 52 -5.98 -2.57 0.25
CA ASP A 52 -4.97 -3.58 -0.04
C ASP A 52 -3.62 -3.07 0.46
N ALA A 53 -3.09 -3.74 1.48
CA ALA A 53 -1.79 -3.43 2.04
C ALA A 53 -0.83 -4.58 1.71
N VAL A 54 0.12 -4.31 0.83
CA VAL A 54 1.23 -5.23 0.55
C VAL A 54 2.31 -4.99 1.59
N ILE A 55 2.36 -5.84 2.61
CA ILE A 55 3.32 -5.74 3.73
C ILE A 55 4.43 -6.80 3.66
N ASN A 56 4.28 -7.77 2.76
CA ASN A 56 5.14 -8.95 2.70
C ASN A 56 6.44 -8.70 1.92
N HIS A 57 6.40 -7.86 0.88
CA HIS A 57 7.52 -7.64 -0.04
C HIS A 57 7.49 -6.23 -0.63
N MET A 58 8.63 -5.81 -1.19
CA MET A 58 8.81 -4.57 -1.98
C MET A 58 8.97 -4.94 -3.47
N THR A 59 9.40 -4.02 -4.33
CA THR A 59 9.60 -4.32 -5.76
C THR A 59 10.52 -5.54 -5.94
N GLY A 60 10.21 -6.39 -6.93
CA GLY A 60 10.92 -7.64 -7.18
C GLY A 60 12.40 -7.48 -7.52
N VAL A 61 13.06 -8.63 -7.65
CA VAL A 61 14.46 -8.74 -8.05
C VAL A 61 14.71 -8.13 -9.43
N ALA A 62 15.92 -7.59 -9.62
CA ALA A 62 16.36 -6.92 -10.83
C ALA A 62 15.50 -5.72 -11.26
N GLN A 63 14.78 -5.09 -10.33
CA GLN A 63 14.05 -3.84 -10.59
C GLN A 63 14.83 -2.66 -10.03
N LYS A 64 15.16 -1.66 -10.85
CA LYS A 64 15.86 -0.45 -10.42
C LYS A 64 15.27 0.78 -11.09
N LYS A 65 15.11 1.86 -10.33
CA LYS A 65 14.67 3.14 -10.89
C LYS A 65 15.64 3.61 -11.98
N GLY A 66 15.11 4.00 -13.13
CA GLY A 66 15.86 4.50 -14.28
C GLY A 66 16.41 3.42 -15.22
N VAL A 67 16.19 2.13 -14.94
CA VAL A 67 16.60 1.01 -15.80
C VAL A 67 15.39 0.47 -16.56
N ASP A 68 15.51 0.18 -17.86
CA ASP A 68 14.43 -0.37 -18.70
C ASP A 68 13.09 0.37 -18.57
N THR A 69 13.11 1.71 -18.57
CA THR A 69 11.92 2.58 -18.41
C THR A 69 11.20 2.46 -17.06
N ARG A 70 11.84 1.84 -16.06
CA ARG A 70 11.26 1.68 -14.73
C ARG A 70 11.34 2.96 -13.94
N ASP A 71 10.21 3.39 -13.41
CA ASP A 71 10.15 4.47 -12.42
C ASP A 71 9.18 4.08 -11.30
N SER A 72 8.65 5.07 -10.61
CA SER A 72 7.90 4.97 -9.37
C SER A 72 6.76 5.98 -9.46
N SER A 73 5.56 5.57 -9.04
CA SER A 73 4.37 6.41 -9.18
C SER A 73 4.44 7.71 -8.36
N GLY A 74 5.30 7.78 -7.34
CA GLY A 74 5.50 8.93 -6.46
C GLY A 74 6.92 9.49 -6.49
N GLY A 75 7.74 9.07 -7.46
CA GLY A 75 9.10 9.58 -7.66
C GLY A 75 10.18 9.03 -6.70
N SER A 76 9.84 8.14 -5.77
CA SER A 76 10.79 7.59 -4.80
C SER A 76 11.87 6.73 -5.46
N PHE A 77 13.10 6.83 -4.96
CA PHE A 77 14.19 5.97 -5.40
C PHE A 77 14.03 4.53 -4.87
N PHE A 78 14.40 3.56 -5.69
CA PHE A 78 14.50 2.15 -5.31
C PHE A 78 15.56 1.41 -6.12
N ASP A 79 16.18 0.40 -5.50
CA ASP A 79 17.10 -0.53 -6.12
C ASP A 79 16.89 -1.95 -5.58
N GLY A 80 16.09 -2.74 -6.29
CA GLY A 80 15.83 -4.16 -6.03
C GLY A 80 16.80 -5.09 -6.78
N THR A 81 17.99 -4.64 -7.16
CA THR A 81 19.02 -5.52 -7.72
C THR A 81 19.48 -6.53 -6.67
N ASP A 82 19.76 -7.77 -7.11
CA ASP A 82 20.19 -8.86 -6.23
C ASP A 82 21.39 -8.41 -5.36
N GLY A 83 21.23 -8.56 -4.04
CA GLY A 83 22.24 -8.18 -3.05
C GLY A 83 22.25 -6.70 -2.62
N ILE A 84 21.41 -5.84 -3.19
CA ILE A 84 21.31 -4.41 -2.81
C ILE A 84 20.03 -4.10 -2.02
N GLU A 85 18.87 -4.50 -2.53
CA GLU A 85 17.54 -4.29 -1.91
C GLU A 85 17.37 -2.97 -1.13
N SER A 86 17.52 -1.85 -1.83
CA SER A 86 17.50 -0.49 -1.25
C SER A 86 16.17 0.22 -1.49
N PHE A 87 15.46 0.52 -0.39
CA PHE A 87 14.17 1.23 -0.38
C PHE A 87 14.20 2.34 0.69
N PRO A 88 14.90 3.47 0.44
CA PRO A 88 15.19 4.49 1.46
C PRO A 88 13.94 5.19 2.01
N GLU A 89 12.89 5.30 1.21
CA GLU A 89 11.63 5.96 1.57
C GLU A 89 10.73 5.09 2.46
N VAL A 90 11.01 3.79 2.55
CA VAL A 90 10.41 2.93 3.56
C VAL A 90 11.09 3.26 4.89
N ARG A 91 10.41 4.04 5.71
CA ARG A 91 10.89 4.39 7.06
C ARG A 91 11.18 3.09 7.82
N ARG A 92 12.47 2.77 8.00
CA ARG A 92 12.92 1.79 8.99
C ARG A 92 12.47 2.32 10.36
N LEU A 93 11.73 1.52 11.11
CA LEU A 93 11.46 1.81 12.53
C LEU A 93 12.81 1.78 13.25
N GLY A 94 13.49 2.92 13.35
CA GLY A 94 14.80 3.02 13.98
C GLY A 94 15.53 4.31 13.68
N MET A 95 15.57 5.20 14.67
CA MET A 95 16.54 6.28 14.87
C MET A 95 16.53 7.42 13.82
N ARG A 96 15.70 8.45 14.05
CA ARG A 96 16.11 9.87 13.92
C ARG A 96 15.14 10.76 14.72
N GLY A 97 15.74 11.64 15.53
CA GLY A 97 15.12 12.43 16.59
C GLY A 97 13.90 13.24 16.15
N VAL A 98 12.89 13.18 17.00
CA VAL A 98 11.64 13.93 16.90
C VAL A 98 11.92 15.34 17.44
N GLY A 99 12.06 16.33 16.55
CA GLY A 99 11.80 17.72 16.92
C GLY A 99 10.32 17.89 17.32
N PRO A 100 9.94 18.91 18.11
CA PRO A 100 8.67 18.91 18.85
C PRO A 100 7.49 19.07 17.88
N SER A 101 6.96 17.95 17.40
CA SER A 101 5.68 17.92 16.71
C SER A 101 4.57 17.79 17.75
N LYS A 102 3.59 18.67 17.59
CA LYS A 102 2.41 18.90 18.42
C LYS A 102 1.74 17.58 18.85
N PRO A 103 1.15 17.49 20.06
CA PRO A 103 0.49 16.26 20.51
C PRO A 103 -0.70 15.95 19.61
N PHE A 104 -0.60 14.85 18.88
CA PHE A 104 -1.72 14.25 18.15
C PHE A 104 -2.75 13.78 19.21
N SER A 105 -3.95 14.35 19.18
CA SER A 105 -5.06 13.96 20.04
C SER A 105 -5.49 12.52 19.71
N THR A 106 -4.95 11.54 20.44
CA THR A 106 -5.45 10.17 20.42
C THR A 106 -6.74 10.09 21.24
N ARG A 107 -7.86 10.43 20.59
CA ARG A 107 -9.18 10.11 21.14
C ARG A 107 -10.13 9.62 20.04
N CYS A 108 -9.71 8.58 19.32
CA CYS A 108 -10.65 7.67 18.66
C CYS A 108 -10.88 6.49 19.61
N PRO A 109 -12.12 6.23 20.08
CA PRO A 109 -12.38 5.06 20.91
C PRO A 109 -12.21 3.80 20.06
N PHE A 110 -11.21 3.00 20.41
CA PHE A 110 -10.94 1.69 19.86
C PHE A 110 -12.09 0.74 20.24
N ARG A 111 -13.14 0.67 19.41
CA ARG A 111 -14.22 -0.31 19.60
C ARG A 111 -13.68 -1.67 19.16
N ARG A 112 -13.31 -2.50 20.15
CA ARG A 112 -12.89 -3.90 19.99
C ARG A 112 -13.99 -4.67 19.25
N MET A 113 -13.78 -4.94 17.96
CA MET A 113 -14.69 -5.73 17.14
C MET A 113 -14.62 -7.19 17.65
N ARG A 114 -15.70 -7.69 18.27
CA ARG A 114 -15.78 -9.08 18.73
C ARG A 114 -15.85 -9.98 17.50
N SER A 115 -14.92 -10.92 17.39
CA SER A 115 -14.97 -12.00 16.41
C SER A 115 -16.21 -12.85 16.65
N ARG A 116 -17.11 -12.91 15.67
CA ARG A 116 -18.23 -13.87 15.64
C ARG A 116 -17.68 -15.13 14.98
N LYS A 117 -17.59 -16.24 15.73
CA LYS A 117 -17.27 -17.57 15.19
C LYS A 117 -18.49 -18.05 14.39
N GLU A 118 -18.33 -18.21 13.07
CA GLU A 118 -19.21 -19.07 12.29
C GLU A 118 -18.43 -20.34 11.87
N ASN A 119 -18.91 -21.47 12.40
CA ASN A 119 -18.81 -22.82 11.85
C ASN A 119 -17.45 -23.31 11.30
N GLY A 120 -16.49 -23.53 12.21
CA GLY A 120 -15.86 -24.86 12.36
C GLY A 120 -15.11 -25.51 11.18
N ARG A 121 -14.58 -24.76 10.19
CA ARG A 121 -13.66 -25.34 9.20
C ARG A 121 -12.31 -24.62 9.18
N VAL A 122 -11.30 -25.30 9.70
CA VAL A 122 -9.89 -24.94 9.56
C VAL A 122 -9.48 -25.29 8.13
N ALA A 123 -9.40 -24.30 7.24
CA ALA A 123 -8.84 -24.47 5.91
C ALA A 123 -7.30 -24.36 6.01
N SER A 124 -6.65 -25.52 6.06
CA SER A 124 -5.24 -25.70 5.77
C SER A 124 -5.04 -25.65 4.25
N ARG A 125 -4.39 -24.59 3.75
CA ARG A 125 -3.39 -24.64 2.66
C ARG A 125 -2.90 -23.24 2.32
N ARG A 126 -1.60 -23.17 2.02
CA ARG A 126 -0.84 -22.01 1.55
C ARG A 126 -1.57 -21.30 0.41
N GLU A 127 -2.08 -20.10 0.66
CA GLU A 127 -2.55 -19.20 -0.40
C GLU A 127 -1.89 -17.84 -0.21
N ARG A 128 -1.21 -17.40 -1.28
CA ARG A 128 -0.60 -16.08 -1.41
C ARG A 128 -1.72 -15.05 -1.24
N ALA A 129 -1.69 -14.34 -0.12
CA ALA A 129 -2.67 -13.31 0.18
C ALA A 129 -2.28 -12.02 -0.56
N SER A 130 -2.79 -11.86 -1.78
CA SER A 130 -2.88 -10.58 -2.47
C SER A 130 -4.34 -10.11 -2.34
N TYR A 131 -4.61 -9.05 -1.59
CA TYR A 131 -5.96 -8.64 -1.22
C TYR A 131 -6.42 -7.39 -1.97
N PHE A 132 -6.77 -7.56 -3.24
CA PHE A 132 -7.40 -6.60 -4.16
C PHE A 132 -8.08 -5.35 -3.53
N VAL A 133 -7.65 -4.14 -3.92
CA VAL A 133 -8.49 -2.93 -3.80
C VAL A 133 -9.57 -2.99 -4.88
N GLU A 134 -10.62 -3.76 -4.61
CA GLU A 134 -11.95 -3.43 -5.11
C GLU A 134 -12.65 -2.65 -4.01
N CYS A 135 -13.30 -1.55 -4.37
CA CYS A 135 -14.31 -0.94 -3.51
C CYS A 135 -15.48 -1.93 -3.40
N LYS A 136 -15.36 -2.96 -2.53
CA LYS A 136 -16.51 -3.80 -2.18
C LYS A 136 -17.39 -2.96 -1.27
N THR A 137 -18.43 -2.37 -1.87
CA THR A 137 -19.58 -1.86 -1.13
C THR A 137 -20.05 -2.98 -0.20
N SER A 138 -19.78 -2.83 1.10
CA SER A 138 -20.42 -3.65 2.10
C SER A 138 -21.84 -3.10 2.25
N VAL A 139 -22.77 -3.70 1.50
CA VAL A 139 -24.21 -3.48 1.69
C VAL A 139 -24.69 -4.33 2.87
#